data_AF-R9PFP3-F1
#
_entry.id   AF-R9PFP3-F1
#
_cell.length_a   1.000
_cell.length_b   1.000
_cell.length_c   1.000
_cell.angle_alpha   90.00
_cell.angle_beta   90.00
_cell.angle_gamma   90.00
#
_symmetry.space_group_name_H-M   'P 1'
#
loop_
_entity.id
_entity.type
_entity.pdbx_description
1 polymer ?
#
loop_
_entity_poly.entity_id
_entity_poly.type
_entity_poly.pdbx_seq_one_letter_code
_entity_poly.pdbx_strand_id
1 'polypeptide(L)'
;MRTLATMIGLLSTLSFQSWAFNSHLVETTPAEFINANAQINYQSYSTSKGKRPAGIRGLVGIVDGYAVLKLSCANDGSVSVKHNLLNGPSQHVSVDNQALKTTLSQVNYSLSSMEQVEQLKQGRYLLFSEQAITTGNLKLDRKAISLKGFTATYDRMQHLCTTGHFDLAMR
;
A
#
# COMPACT_ATOMS: atom_id res chain seq x y z
N MET A 1 14.64 -56.73 -37.76
CA MET A 1 14.91 -56.09 -36.45
C MET A 1 15.24 -54.62 -36.69
N ARG A 2 14.83 -53.73 -35.77
CA ARG A 2 15.14 -52.28 -35.70
C ARG A 2 14.30 -51.32 -36.56
N THR A 3 13.06 -51.05 -36.17
CA THR A 3 12.44 -49.74 -36.49
C THR A 3 11.39 -49.28 -35.47
N LEU A 4 10.86 -50.17 -34.61
CA LEU A 4 9.80 -49.78 -33.67
C LEU A 4 10.29 -49.30 -32.29
N ALA A 5 11.47 -49.74 -31.84
CA ALA A 5 11.98 -49.44 -30.50
C ALA A 5 12.57 -48.02 -30.36
N THR A 6 12.82 -47.32 -31.47
CA THR A 6 13.42 -45.98 -31.48
C THR A 6 12.41 -44.84 -31.38
N MET A 7 11.11 -45.07 -31.61
CA MET A 7 10.10 -44.00 -31.48
C MET A 7 9.54 -43.79 -30.07
N ILE A 8 9.64 -44.79 -29.19
CA ILE A 8 9.13 -44.67 -27.81
C ILE A 8 10.14 -43.94 -26.90
N GLY A 9 11.44 -44.02 -27.22
CA GLY A 9 12.49 -43.31 -26.48
C GLY A 9 12.64 -41.82 -26.79
N LEU A 10 11.99 -41.33 -27.86
CA LEU A 10 12.03 -39.92 -28.27
C LEU A 10 10.82 -39.10 -27.78
N LEU A 11 9.75 -39.75 -27.30
CA LEU A 11 8.59 -39.05 -26.73
C LEU A 11 8.69 -38.83 -25.22
N SER A 12 9.60 -39.51 -24.51
CA SER A 12 9.74 -39.40 -23.05
C SER A 12 10.64 -38.25 -22.58
N THR A 13 11.23 -37.47 -23.49
CA THR A 13 12.07 -36.30 -23.13
C THR A 13 11.36 -34.96 -23.28
N LEU A 14 10.09 -34.92 -23.71
CA LEU A 14 9.35 -33.66 -23.88
C LEU A 14 8.44 -33.29 -22.70
N SER A 15 8.42 -34.09 -21.64
CA SER A 15 7.56 -33.85 -20.47
C SER A 15 8.37 -33.55 -19.21
N PHE A 16 9.22 -32.54 -19.28
CA PHE A 16 9.40 -31.66 -18.13
C PHE A 16 9.12 -30.26 -18.63
N GLN A 17 7.82 -29.92 -18.72
CA GLN A 17 7.48 -28.53 -18.48
C GLN A 17 8.13 -28.21 -17.13
N SER A 18 9.14 -27.35 -17.17
CA SER A 18 9.69 -26.70 -16.01
C SER A 18 8.58 -25.82 -15.45
N TRP A 19 7.64 -26.43 -14.73
CA TRP A 19 6.85 -25.77 -13.71
C TRP A 19 7.85 -25.43 -12.61
N ALA A 20 8.70 -24.44 -12.88
CA ALA A 20 9.23 -23.62 -11.81
C ALA A 20 7.98 -22.98 -11.20
N PHE A 21 7.38 -23.69 -10.24
CA PHE A 21 6.55 -23.08 -9.23
C PHE A 21 7.45 -22.01 -8.62
N ASN A 22 7.35 -20.78 -9.14
CA ASN A 22 7.84 -19.62 -8.46
C ASN A 22 6.91 -19.45 -7.26
N SER A 23 7.09 -20.30 -6.24
CA SER A 23 6.51 -20.08 -4.92
C SER A 23 7.20 -18.82 -4.40
N HIS A 24 6.62 -17.67 -4.71
CA HIS A 24 7.09 -16.40 -4.20
C HIS A 24 6.67 -16.33 -2.74
N LEU A 25 7.60 -16.62 -1.82
CA LEU A 25 7.42 -16.23 -0.44
C LEU A 25 7.50 -14.70 -0.40
N VAL A 26 6.37 -14.07 -0.07
CA VAL A 26 6.36 -12.63 0.25
C VAL A 26 6.91 -12.52 1.66
N GLU A 27 8.22 -12.28 1.78
CA GLU A 27 8.80 -11.90 3.06
C GLU A 27 8.37 -10.46 3.36
N THR A 28 7.65 -10.26 4.45
CA THR A 28 7.50 -8.94 5.06
C THR A 28 8.90 -8.44 5.43
N THR A 29 9.39 -7.50 4.64
CA THR A 29 10.70 -6.86 4.81
C THR A 29 10.59 -5.77 5.89
N PRO A 30 11.70 -5.30 6.48
CA PRO A 30 11.68 -4.45 7.67
C PRO A 30 10.89 -3.17 7.43
N ALA A 31 10.15 -2.70 8.44
CA ALA A 31 9.42 -1.44 8.37
C ALA A 31 10.36 -0.27 8.69
N GLU A 32 10.37 0.77 7.84
CA GLU A 32 10.96 2.06 8.20
C GLU A 32 9.93 2.82 9.04
N PHE A 33 10.17 2.92 10.34
CA PHE A 33 9.31 3.69 11.25
C PHE A 33 9.63 5.17 11.14
N ILE A 34 8.68 5.96 10.64
CA ILE A 34 8.78 7.42 10.60
C ILE A 34 8.49 7.98 12.00
N ASN A 35 7.48 7.42 12.68
CA ASN A 35 7.17 7.63 14.09
C ASN A 35 6.20 6.54 14.59
N ALA A 36 5.68 6.67 15.81
CA ALA A 36 4.74 5.71 16.40
C ALA A 36 3.41 5.53 15.62
N ASN A 37 3.02 6.49 14.78
CA ASN A 37 1.75 6.51 14.03
C ASN A 37 1.95 6.34 12.52
N ALA A 38 3.19 6.25 12.05
CA ALA A 38 3.51 6.25 10.64
C ALA A 38 4.74 5.37 10.32
N GLN A 39 4.62 4.53 9.31
CA GLN A 39 5.69 3.63 8.86
C GLN A 39 5.63 3.41 7.36
N ILE A 40 6.75 3.00 6.79
CA ILE A 40 6.86 2.54 5.40
C ILE A 40 7.22 1.07 5.41
N ASN A 41 6.38 0.28 4.77
CA ASN A 41 6.59 -1.15 4.59
C ASN A 41 7.14 -1.41 3.19
N TYR A 42 8.22 -2.16 3.16
CA TYR A 42 8.78 -2.70 1.93
C TYR A 42 8.25 -4.12 1.75
N GLN A 43 7.94 -4.47 0.52
CA GLN A 43 7.63 -5.84 0.14
C GLN A 43 8.65 -6.26 -0.89
N SER A 44 9.17 -7.48 -0.73
CA SER A 44 10.05 -8.11 -1.71
C SER A 44 9.63 -9.56 -1.94
N TYR A 45 9.71 -10.00 -3.19
CA TYR A 45 9.60 -11.40 -3.57
C TYR A 45 10.97 -12.05 -3.47
N SER A 46 11.08 -13.15 -2.73
CA SER A 46 12.21 -14.05 -2.88
C SER A 46 12.05 -14.84 -4.19
N THR A 47 13.07 -14.77 -5.05
CA THR A 47 13.13 -15.54 -6.31
C THR A 47 14.43 -16.34 -6.35
N SER A 48 14.53 -17.34 -7.24
CA SER A 48 15.78 -18.06 -7.50
C SER A 48 16.92 -17.15 -7.98
N LYS A 49 16.61 -15.92 -8.42
CA LYS A 49 17.56 -14.88 -8.82
C LYS A 49 17.80 -13.82 -7.73
N GLY A 50 17.41 -14.09 -6.48
CA GLY A 50 17.51 -13.16 -5.35
C GLY A 50 16.21 -12.44 -5.02
N LYS A 51 16.28 -11.53 -4.04
CA LYS A 51 15.14 -10.69 -3.62
C LYS A 51 14.81 -9.66 -4.70
N ARG A 52 13.56 -9.61 -5.13
CA ARG A 52 13.03 -8.61 -6.06
C ARG A 52 12.02 -7.72 -5.35
N PRO A 53 12.03 -6.40 -5.59
CA PRO A 53 11.03 -5.53 -4.99
C PRO A 53 9.63 -5.89 -5.49
N ALA A 54 8.68 -5.94 -4.57
CA ALA A 54 7.28 -6.25 -4.81
C ALA A 54 6.37 -5.02 -4.64
N GLY A 55 6.77 -4.07 -3.78
CA GLY A 55 6.05 -2.81 -3.58
C GLY A 55 6.49 -2.05 -2.34
N ILE A 56 6.11 -0.77 -2.29
CA ILE A 56 6.31 0.11 -1.13
C ILE A 56 4.94 0.60 -0.68
N ARG A 57 4.67 0.54 0.62
CA ARG A 57 3.41 0.99 1.21
C ARG A 57 3.67 1.85 2.44
N GLY A 58 3.37 3.14 2.35
CA GLY A 58 3.29 4.01 3.52
C GLY A 58 1.99 3.79 4.26
N LEU A 59 2.03 3.78 5.59
CA LEU A 59 0.89 3.73 6.47
C LEU A 59 0.95 4.92 7.42
N VAL A 60 -0.12 5.70 7.50
CA VAL A 60 -0.22 6.87 8.39
C VAL A 60 -1.53 6.81 9.16
N GLY A 61 -1.49 7.18 10.43
CA GLY A 61 -2.66 7.23 11.32
C GLY A 61 -2.92 5.92 12.05
N ILE A 62 -1.88 5.14 12.36
CA ILE A 62 -1.98 3.83 13.04
C ILE A 62 -2.31 4.01 14.54
N VAL A 63 -3.36 4.76 14.88
CA VAL A 63 -3.89 4.83 16.24
C VAL A 63 -5.18 4.03 16.26
N ASP A 64 -5.25 3.04 17.16
CA ASP A 64 -6.34 2.08 17.33
C ASP A 64 -6.64 1.17 16.12
N GLY A 65 -5.76 1.10 15.12
CA GLY A 65 -5.77 0.05 14.08
C GLY A 65 -6.96 0.06 13.09
N TYR A 66 -7.96 0.91 13.28
CA TYR A 66 -9.17 0.91 12.46
C TYR A 66 -9.08 1.82 11.22
N ALA A 67 -8.32 2.91 11.29
CA ALA A 67 -8.39 4.01 10.33
C ALA A 67 -6.98 4.40 9.84
N VAL A 68 -6.62 4.06 8.61
CA VAL A 68 -5.28 4.34 8.07
C VAL A 68 -5.33 4.97 6.68
N LEU A 69 -4.40 5.89 6.45
CA LEU A 69 -4.02 6.30 5.10
C LEU A 69 -2.94 5.35 4.59
N LYS A 70 -3.17 4.81 3.39
CA LYS A 70 -2.27 3.95 2.64
C LYS A 70 -1.68 4.76 1.49
N LEU A 71 -0.36 4.90 1.49
CA LEU A 71 0.39 5.57 0.44
C LEU A 71 1.07 4.50 -0.44
N SER A 72 0.98 4.64 -1.75
CA SER A 72 1.60 3.71 -2.72
C SER A 72 2.09 4.45 -3.95
N CYS A 73 3.14 3.96 -4.59
CA CYS A 73 3.59 4.52 -5.87
C CYS A 73 2.57 4.21 -6.98
N ALA A 74 2.21 5.23 -7.76
CA ALA A 74 1.50 5.10 -9.01
C ALA A 74 2.49 4.85 -10.16
N ASN A 75 1.97 4.40 -11.31
CA ASN A 75 2.79 4.04 -12.48
C ASN A 75 3.54 5.24 -13.08
N ASP A 76 3.11 6.46 -12.81
CA ASP A 76 3.73 7.71 -13.24
C ASP A 76 4.80 8.24 -12.24
N GLY A 77 5.11 7.48 -11.18
CA GLY A 77 6.04 7.89 -10.13
C GLY A 77 5.45 8.83 -9.09
N SER A 78 4.16 9.19 -9.19
CA SER A 78 3.45 9.94 -8.15
C SER A 78 3.09 9.06 -6.96
N VAL A 79 2.80 9.69 -5.81
CA VAL A 79 2.30 8.98 -4.63
C VAL A 79 0.77 9.02 -4.62
N SER A 80 0.15 7.85 -4.71
CA SER A 80 -1.29 7.69 -4.50
C SER A 80 -1.59 7.53 -3.02
N VAL A 81 -2.56 8.30 -2.51
CA VAL A 81 -3.03 8.25 -1.13
C VAL A 81 -4.45 7.70 -1.09
N LYS A 82 -4.69 6.67 -0.29
CA LYS A 82 -5.99 5.97 -0.16
C LYS A 82 -6.33 5.81 1.32
N HIS A 83 -7.60 5.73 1.69
CA HIS A 83 -8.03 5.40 3.06
C HIS A 83 -8.76 4.05 3.10
N ASN A 84 -8.90 3.45 4.28
CA ASN A 84 -9.64 2.18 4.48
C ASN A 84 -11.04 2.34 5.11
N LEU A 85 -11.53 3.57 5.30
CA LEU A 85 -12.67 3.83 6.19
C LEU A 85 -14.07 3.94 5.56
N LEU A 86 -14.21 4.06 4.23
CA LEU A 86 -15.51 4.31 3.60
C LEU A 86 -16.36 3.05 3.48
N ASN A 87 -17.49 3.03 4.19
CA ASN A 87 -18.51 1.98 4.07
C ASN A 87 -19.80 2.46 3.35
N GLY A 88 -19.82 3.65 2.75
CA GLY A 88 -21.01 4.23 2.12
C GLY A 88 -20.76 4.99 0.81
N PRO A 89 -21.81 5.39 0.08
CA PRO A 89 -21.71 5.86 -1.31
C PRO A 89 -21.03 7.22 -1.49
N SER A 90 -21.10 8.12 -0.51
CA SER A 90 -20.46 9.45 -0.55
C SER A 90 -20.34 9.98 0.87
N GLN A 91 -19.22 10.62 1.22
CA GLN A 91 -19.01 11.18 2.55
C GLN A 91 -18.38 12.57 2.51
N HIS A 92 -18.85 13.41 3.44
CA HIS A 92 -18.17 14.65 3.73
C HIS A 92 -16.92 14.36 4.54
N VAL A 93 -15.81 14.89 4.05
CA VAL A 93 -14.50 14.71 4.64
C VAL A 93 -13.93 16.09 4.89
N SER A 94 -13.33 16.29 6.05
CA SER A 94 -12.66 17.53 6.40
C SER A 94 -11.25 17.26 6.88
N VAL A 95 -10.35 18.19 6.61
CA VAL A 95 -9.05 18.24 7.28
C VAL A 95 -9.19 19.23 8.42
N ASP A 96 -9.04 18.74 9.64
CA ASP A 96 -9.48 19.43 10.85
C ASP A 96 -10.93 19.94 10.65
N ASN A 97 -11.13 21.26 10.67
CA ASN A 97 -12.44 21.89 10.48
C ASN A 97 -12.67 22.45 9.07
N GLN A 98 -11.73 22.24 8.15
CA GLN A 98 -11.84 22.72 6.77
C GLN A 98 -12.33 21.59 5.87
N ALA A 99 -13.39 21.85 5.11
CA ALA A 99 -13.88 20.89 4.13
C ALA A 99 -12.75 20.52 3.16
N LEU A 100 -12.56 19.22 2.95
CA LEU A 100 -11.71 18.73 1.89
C LEU A 100 -12.33 19.20 0.57
N LYS A 101 -11.51 19.72 -0.35
CA LYS A 101 -12.00 20.29 -1.63
C LYS A 101 -12.63 19.26 -2.58
N THR A 102 -12.72 17.99 -2.17
CA THR A 102 -13.36 16.92 -2.91
C THR A 102 -14.15 16.03 -1.98
N THR A 103 -15.26 15.50 -2.49
CA THR A 103 -16.07 14.49 -1.83
C THR A 103 -15.48 13.11 -2.07
N LEU A 104 -15.18 12.36 -1.01
CA LEU A 104 -14.73 10.98 -1.14
C LEU A 104 -15.92 10.04 -1.27
N SER A 105 -15.78 9.04 -2.13
CA SER A 105 -16.80 8.01 -2.37
C SER A 105 -16.16 6.64 -2.52
N GLN A 106 -16.96 5.57 -2.53
CA GLN A 106 -16.48 4.22 -2.84
C GLN A 106 -15.82 4.12 -4.22
N VAL A 107 -16.21 5.00 -5.16
CA VAL A 107 -15.65 5.06 -6.51
C VAL A 107 -14.43 5.98 -6.57
N ASN A 108 -14.38 7.00 -5.72
CA ASN A 108 -13.29 7.97 -5.63
C ASN A 108 -12.74 8.05 -4.20
N TYR A 109 -11.96 7.02 -3.83
CA TYR A 109 -11.32 6.89 -2.51
C TYR A 109 -9.85 7.35 -2.50
N SER A 110 -9.46 8.11 -3.53
CA SER A 110 -8.09 8.60 -3.75
C SER A 110 -7.97 10.06 -3.33
N LEU A 111 -6.95 10.36 -2.54
CA LEU A 111 -6.58 11.67 -2.01
C LEU A 111 -5.27 12.15 -2.65
N SER A 112 -5.19 12.08 -3.97
CA SER A 112 -3.91 12.18 -4.69
C SER A 112 -3.75 13.46 -5.52
N SER A 113 -4.72 14.38 -5.51
CA SER A 113 -4.50 15.68 -6.15
C SER A 113 -3.50 16.50 -5.33
N MET A 114 -2.66 17.31 -5.97
CA MET A 114 -1.69 18.15 -5.26
C MET A 114 -2.35 19.02 -4.19
N GLU A 115 -3.53 19.57 -4.50
CA GLU A 115 -4.28 20.40 -3.57
C GLU A 115 -4.75 19.63 -2.33
N GLN A 116 -5.21 18.39 -2.49
CA GLN A 116 -5.58 17.52 -1.36
C GLN A 116 -4.36 17.14 -0.53
N VAL A 117 -3.25 16.80 -1.18
CA VAL A 117 -2.00 16.45 -0.51
C VAL A 117 -1.51 17.62 0.34
N GLU A 118 -1.55 18.84 -0.18
CA GLU A 118 -1.16 20.03 0.58
C GLU A 118 -2.10 20.30 1.77
N GLN A 119 -3.42 20.10 1.60
CA GLN A 119 -4.34 20.15 2.73
C GLN A 119 -3.98 19.11 3.81
N LEU A 120 -3.68 17.87 3.42
CA LEU A 120 -3.28 16.80 4.35
C LEU A 120 -1.94 17.09 5.05
N LYS A 121 -0.96 17.70 4.36
CA LYS A 121 0.33 18.09 4.95
C LYS A 121 0.20 19.15 6.04
N GLN A 122 -0.81 20.01 5.94
CA GLN A 122 -1.07 21.11 6.89
C GLN A 122 -2.02 20.69 8.03
N GLY A 123 -2.77 19.60 7.84
CA GLY A 123 -3.78 19.11 8.78
C GLY A 123 -3.22 18.31 9.96
N ARG A 124 -4.04 18.17 11.02
CA ARG A 124 -3.75 17.27 12.15
C ARG A 124 -4.60 16.01 12.07
N TYR A 125 -5.82 16.12 11.59
CA TYR A 125 -6.76 15.00 11.45
C TYR A 125 -7.51 15.06 10.13
N LEU A 126 -7.74 13.89 9.52
CA LEU A 126 -8.75 13.71 8.48
C LEU A 126 -10.02 13.18 9.15
N LEU A 127 -11.09 13.97 9.13
CA LEU A 127 -12.36 13.64 9.78
C LEU A 127 -13.38 13.20 8.74
N PHE A 128 -14.18 12.20 9.08
CA PHE A 128 -15.25 11.65 8.24
C PHE A 128 -16.60 11.91 8.91
N SER A 129 -17.59 12.35 8.14
CA SER A 129 -18.93 12.72 8.63
C SER A 129 -19.84 11.53 8.97
N GLU A 130 -19.30 10.34 9.22
CA GLU A 130 -20.11 9.15 9.52
C GLU A 130 -20.74 9.18 10.93
N GLN A 131 -21.84 8.44 11.07
CA GLN A 131 -22.41 8.13 12.37
C GLN A 131 -21.43 7.31 13.22
N ALA A 132 -21.53 7.44 14.53
CA ALA A 132 -20.69 6.71 15.47
C ALA A 132 -20.74 5.20 15.20
N ILE A 133 -19.59 4.55 15.09
CA ILE A 133 -19.50 3.10 14.91
C ILE A 133 -19.02 2.43 16.20
N THR A 134 -19.64 1.29 16.53
CA THR A 134 -19.15 0.42 17.61
C THR A 134 -18.48 -0.78 16.96
N THR A 135 -17.19 -0.99 17.24
CA THR A 135 -16.43 -2.12 16.73
C THR A 135 -15.70 -2.82 17.88
N GLY A 136 -16.07 -4.08 18.15
CA GLY A 136 -15.68 -4.76 19.38
C GLY A 136 -16.11 -3.95 20.62
N ASN A 137 -15.14 -3.61 21.47
CA ASN A 137 -15.34 -2.79 22.68
C ASN A 137 -15.08 -1.29 22.45
N LEU A 138 -14.80 -0.85 21.21
CA LEU A 138 -14.45 0.53 20.89
C LEU A 138 -15.67 1.25 20.29
N LYS A 139 -16.15 2.29 20.99
CA LYS A 139 -17.15 3.22 20.45
C LYS A 139 -16.42 4.42 19.85
N LEU A 140 -16.49 4.58 18.54
CA LEU A 140 -15.93 5.73 17.83
C LEU A 140 -17.06 6.71 17.55
N ASP A 141 -17.16 7.79 18.34
CA ASP A 141 -18.15 8.85 18.14
C ASP A 141 -17.96 9.60 16.81
N ARG A 142 -16.77 9.49 16.23
CA ARG A 142 -16.37 10.09 14.95
C ARG A 142 -15.22 9.28 14.36
N LYS A 143 -15.29 9.00 13.06
CA LYS A 143 -14.18 8.39 12.32
C LYS A 143 -13.15 9.48 12.00
N ALA A 144 -11.93 9.31 12.51
CA ALA A 144 -10.83 10.22 12.28
C ALA A 144 -9.53 9.45 12.00
N ILE A 145 -8.67 10.00 11.15
CA ILE A 145 -7.31 9.53 10.93
C ILE A 145 -6.36 10.62 11.43
N SER A 146 -5.43 10.27 12.32
CA SER A 146 -4.33 11.19 12.67
C SER A 146 -3.38 11.38 11.49
N LEU A 147 -3.08 12.62 11.15
CA LEU A 147 -2.13 13.00 10.10
C LEU A 147 -0.71 13.17 10.64
N LYS A 148 -0.45 12.82 11.90
CA LYS A 148 0.89 12.88 12.50
C LYS A 148 1.84 11.95 11.74
N GLY A 149 2.87 12.54 11.12
CA GLY A 149 3.83 11.82 10.29
C GLY A 149 3.45 11.73 8.81
N PHE A 150 2.32 12.30 8.39
CA PHE A 150 1.89 12.27 6.98
C PHE A 150 2.92 12.91 6.06
N THR A 151 3.34 14.16 6.33
CA THR A 151 4.29 14.90 5.48
C THR A 151 5.60 14.15 5.29
N ALA A 152 6.23 13.71 6.39
CA ALA A 152 7.47 12.95 6.33
C ALA A 152 7.32 11.62 5.56
N THR A 153 6.21 10.91 5.76
CA THR A 153 5.94 9.66 5.04
C THR A 153 5.69 9.92 3.55
N TYR A 154 4.93 10.97 3.21
CA TYR A 154 4.64 11.34 1.84
C TYR A 154 5.91 11.72 1.08
N ASP A 155 6.74 12.58 1.65
CA ASP A 155 7.97 13.04 1.00
C ASP A 155 8.98 11.89 0.84
N ARG A 156 9.07 10.99 1.83
CA ARG A 156 9.88 9.77 1.75
C ARG A 156 9.36 8.82 0.67
N MET A 157 8.05 8.59 0.61
CA MET A 157 7.42 7.81 -0.45
C MET A 157 7.67 8.43 -1.82
N GLN A 158 7.53 9.75 -1.96
CA GLN A 158 7.74 10.46 -3.22
C GLN A 158 9.17 10.27 -3.74
N HIS A 159 10.16 10.34 -2.85
CA HIS A 159 11.55 10.04 -3.18
C HIS A 159 11.74 8.59 -3.63
N LEU A 160 11.14 7.63 -2.93
CA LEU A 160 11.24 6.20 -3.26
C LEU A 160 10.55 5.87 -4.60
N CYS A 161 9.42 6.52 -4.91
CA CYS A 161 8.68 6.31 -6.15
C CYS A 161 9.39 6.88 -7.38
N THR A 162 10.18 7.95 -7.24
CA THR A 162 10.89 8.59 -8.36
C THR A 162 12.27 8.01 -8.62
N THR A 163 12.96 7.55 -7.57
CA THR A 163 14.35 7.10 -7.71
C THR A 163 14.49 5.64 -8.12
N GLY A 164 13.44 4.81 -7.98
CA GLY A 164 13.42 3.40 -8.43
C GLY A 164 14.45 2.47 -7.79
N HIS A 165 15.38 3.01 -7.00
CA HIS A 165 16.44 2.29 -6.32
C HIS A 165 15.97 1.91 -4.93
N PHE A 166 15.59 0.64 -4.80
CA PHE A 166 15.50 -0.06 -3.53
C PHE A 166 16.92 -0.35 -3.02
N ASP A 167 17.74 0.68 -2.83
CA ASP A 167 18.87 0.58 -1.91
C ASP A 167 18.27 0.59 -0.49
N LEU A 168 17.64 -0.52 -0.15
CA LEU A 168 17.53 -0.96 1.23
C LEU A 168 18.96 -1.22 1.66
N ALA A 169 19.64 -0.15 2.07
CA ALA A 169 20.84 -0.22 2.86
C ALA A 169 20.49 -1.02 4.11
N MET A 170 20.65 -2.33 4.01
CA MET A 170 20.96 -3.18 5.14
C MET A 170 22.30 -2.68 5.68
N ARG A 171 22.21 -1.70 6.58
CA ARG A 171 23.23 -1.43 7.58
C ARG A 171 22.57 -1.52 8.93
#